data_AF-A0A5C4NLW6-F1
#
_entry.id   AF-A0A5C4NLW6-F1
#
_cell.length_a   1.000
_cell.length_b   1.000
_cell.length_c   1.000
_cell.angle_alpha   90.00
_cell.angle_beta   90.00
_cell.angle_gamma   90.00
#
_symmetry.space_group_name_H-M   'P 1'
#
loop_
_entity.id
_entity.type
_entity.pdbx_description
1 polymer ?
#
loop_
_entity_poly.entity_id
_entity_poly.type
_entity_poly.pdbx_seq_one_letter_code
_entity_poly.pdbx_strand_id
1 'polypeptide(L)'
;MRRLPLVLLALWPACALAGPDLTYGIALDSEQGAAELHLSRCEAGCFAQVAYVNRYLQGGAWTREFTLDLNGFAVMVTIVDGDGQKPEMVRVTPPPGYTADPAELPVEEGTTGVVAIHALGMS
;
A
#
# COMPACT_ATOMS: atom_id res chain seq x y z
N MET A 1 -27.08 43.12 22.45
CA MET A 1 -26.84 43.13 20.99
C MET A 1 -26.17 41.82 20.60
N ARG A 2 -26.78 41.13 19.61
CA ARG A 2 -26.32 39.98 18.78
C ARG A 2 -25.64 38.78 19.46
N ARG A 3 -26.47 37.77 19.77
CA ARG A 3 -26.12 36.34 19.77
C ARG A 3 -26.04 35.87 18.31
N LEU A 4 -24.94 35.24 17.91
CA LEU A 4 -24.80 34.57 16.60
C LEU A 4 -25.20 33.09 16.72
N PRO A 5 -25.87 32.52 15.70
CA PRO A 5 -26.51 31.21 15.79
C PRO A 5 -25.51 30.07 15.56
N LEU A 6 -25.72 29.02 16.35
CA LEU A 6 -25.18 27.68 16.18
C LEU A 6 -25.64 27.15 14.80
N VAL A 7 -24.72 26.99 13.85
CA VAL A 7 -25.01 26.26 12.61
C VAL A 7 -24.71 24.79 12.86
N LEU A 8 -25.78 24.04 13.12
CA LEU A 8 -25.87 22.60 12.90
C LEU A 8 -26.00 22.34 11.40
N LEU A 9 -25.55 21.14 10.99
CA LEU A 9 -25.74 20.45 9.69
C LEU A 9 -24.60 20.58 8.67
N ALA A 10 -23.78 19.53 8.62
CA ALA A 10 -23.73 18.70 7.42
C ALA A 10 -23.57 17.24 7.83
N LEU A 11 -24.59 16.44 7.50
CA LEU A 11 -24.58 14.99 7.57
C LEU A 11 -23.47 14.48 6.64
N TRP A 12 -22.37 13.99 7.20
CA TRP A 12 -21.52 13.06 6.46
C TRP A 12 -22.21 11.69 6.48
N PRO A 13 -22.49 11.10 5.30
CA PRO A 13 -23.01 9.74 5.28
C PRO A 13 -21.91 8.81 5.77
N ALA A 14 -22.23 8.08 6.83
CA ALA A 14 -21.75 6.75 7.16
C ALA A 14 -20.64 6.18 6.25
N CYS A 15 -19.38 6.52 6.52
CA CYS A 15 -18.27 5.57 6.42
C CYS A 15 -17.98 5.08 7.83
N ALA A 16 -18.98 4.41 8.42
CA ALA A 16 -18.86 3.78 9.71
C ALA A 16 -18.94 2.27 9.48
N LEU A 17 -17.85 1.60 9.84
CA LEU A 17 -17.78 0.26 10.46
C LEU A 17 -17.43 -0.95 9.57
N ALA A 18 -16.11 -1.21 9.53
CA ALA A 18 -15.40 -2.50 9.64
C ALA A 18 -15.32 -3.40 8.36
N GLY A 19 -14.17 -4.02 8.06
CA GLY A 19 -13.43 -4.91 8.98
C GLY A 19 -11.94 -4.59 9.20
N PRO A 20 -11.47 -4.49 10.45
CA PRO A 20 -10.05 -4.42 10.75
C PRO A 20 -9.42 -5.82 10.59
N ASP A 21 -8.51 -5.94 9.63
CA ASP A 21 -7.28 -6.72 9.73
C ASP A 21 -6.30 -6.07 8.75
N LEU A 22 -5.57 -5.09 9.29
CA LEU A 22 -4.48 -4.39 8.63
C LEU A 22 -3.19 -4.97 9.18
N THR A 23 -2.41 -5.65 8.34
CA THR A 23 -1.04 -6.01 8.73
C THR A 23 -0.13 -4.90 8.25
N TYR A 24 0.36 -4.14 9.22
CA TYR A 24 1.36 -3.12 8.99
C TYR A 24 2.74 -3.76 8.95
N GLY A 25 3.41 -3.66 7.80
CA GLY A 25 4.83 -3.98 7.69
C GLY A 25 5.57 -2.70 7.32
N ILE A 26 6.06 -1.94 8.31
CA ILE A 26 6.84 -0.75 8.00
C ILE A 26 8.21 -1.21 7.48
N ALA A 27 8.45 -0.99 6.20
CA ALA A 27 9.76 -1.12 5.58
C ALA A 27 10.66 0.05 6.02
N LEU A 28 11.06 0.09 7.30
CA LEU A 28 12.03 1.08 7.76
C LEU A 28 13.40 0.71 7.20
N ASP A 29 13.85 1.43 6.17
CA ASP A 29 15.29 1.56 5.92
C ASP A 29 15.86 2.34 7.11
N SER A 30 16.76 1.70 7.85
CA SER A 30 17.09 2.06 9.22
C SER A 30 17.79 3.40 9.37
N GLU A 31 18.25 4.07 8.30
CA GLU A 31 18.99 5.33 8.46
C GLU A 31 18.74 6.47 7.46
N GLN A 32 18.23 6.29 6.22
CA GLN A 32 18.26 7.41 5.25
C GLN A 32 17.06 7.65 4.31
N GLY A 33 16.06 6.77 4.23
CA GLY A 33 14.86 7.06 3.44
C GLY A 33 13.66 6.25 3.90
N ALA A 34 12.71 6.88 4.59
CA ALA A 34 11.54 6.17 5.11
C ALA A 34 10.53 5.88 3.99
N ALA A 35 10.72 4.83 3.22
CA ALA A 35 9.64 4.29 2.40
C ALA A 35 8.65 3.53 3.29
N GLU A 36 7.38 3.49 2.89
CA GLU A 36 6.33 2.88 3.70
C GLU A 36 5.58 1.84 2.90
N LEU A 37 5.35 0.68 3.50
CA LEU A 37 4.67 -0.44 2.88
C LEU A 37 3.46 -0.84 3.74
N HIS A 38 2.33 -1.03 3.09
CA HIS A 38 1.07 -1.40 3.74
C HIS A 38 0.42 -2.56 3.02
N LEU A 39 -0.12 -3.51 3.77
CA LEU A 39 -1.00 -4.56 3.26
C LEU A 39 -2.36 -4.47 3.96
N SER A 40 -3.40 -4.29 3.16
CA SER A 40 -4.77 -4.18 3.64
C SER A 40 -5.69 -5.12 2.88
N ARG A 41 -6.78 -5.56 3.53
CA ARG A 41 -7.89 -6.21 2.80
C ARG A 41 -8.62 -5.18 1.96
N CYS A 42 -9.15 -5.66 0.84
CA CYS A 42 -9.85 -4.84 -0.13
C CYS A 42 -11.37 -4.97 0.00
N GLU A 43 -12.09 -3.86 -0.14
CA GLU A 43 -13.57 -3.85 -0.14
C GLU A 43 -14.18 -4.03 -1.54
N ALA A 44 -13.39 -3.83 -2.60
CA ALA A 44 -13.87 -3.68 -3.97
C ALA A 44 -13.34 -4.76 -4.93
N GLY A 45 -13.91 -5.98 -4.86
CA GLY A 45 -13.66 -7.03 -5.86
C GLY A 45 -12.23 -7.60 -5.90
N CYS A 46 -11.36 -7.17 -4.98
CA CYS A 46 -10.05 -7.73 -4.74
C CYS A 46 -9.97 -8.36 -3.34
N PHE A 47 -8.97 -9.21 -3.11
CA PHE A 47 -8.72 -9.83 -1.81
C PHE A 47 -7.93 -8.90 -0.89
N ALA A 48 -6.88 -8.29 -1.43
CA ALA A 48 -5.98 -7.41 -0.68
C ALA A 48 -5.35 -6.35 -1.58
N GLN A 49 -4.70 -5.36 -0.96
CA GLN A 49 -3.93 -4.32 -1.64
C GLN A 49 -2.60 -4.11 -0.94
N VAL A 50 -1.52 -4.06 -1.73
CA VAL A 50 -0.21 -3.59 -1.27
C VAL A 50 -0.07 -2.13 -1.70
N ALA A 51 0.11 -1.23 -0.74
CA ALA A 51 0.41 0.17 -1.00
C ALA A 51 1.84 0.48 -0.59
N TYR A 52 2.60 1.04 -1.53
CA TYR A 52 3.98 1.44 -1.32
C TYR A 52 4.14 2.94 -1.53
N VAL A 53 4.63 3.64 -0.53
CA VAL A 53 4.91 5.07 -0.56
C VAL A 53 6.41 5.27 -0.72
N ASN A 54 6.83 5.72 -1.91
CA ASN A 54 8.20 6.14 -2.14
C ASN A 54 8.38 7.56 -1.59
N ARG A 55 9.11 7.70 -0.49
CA ARG A 55 9.36 9.02 0.12
C ARG A 55 10.75 9.58 -0.20
N TYR A 56 11.63 8.80 -0.84
CA TYR A 56 13.02 9.20 -1.02
C TYR A 56 13.69 8.38 -2.13
N LEU A 57 14.14 9.06 -3.20
CA LEU A 57 14.86 8.43 -4.31
C LEU A 57 16.38 8.56 -4.23
N GLN A 58 16.95 9.21 -3.22
CA GLN A 58 18.39 9.45 -3.20
C GLN A 58 19.12 8.29 -2.52
N GLY A 59 19.63 7.36 -3.32
CA GLY A 59 20.37 6.21 -2.83
C GLY A 59 21.08 5.44 -3.93
N GLY A 60 21.82 4.41 -3.53
CA GLY A 60 22.26 3.39 -4.47
C GLY A 60 21.08 2.49 -4.89
N ALA A 61 21.20 1.82 -6.04
CA ALA A 61 20.23 0.81 -6.43
C ALA A 61 20.39 -0.42 -5.53
N TRP A 62 19.50 -0.58 -4.55
CA TRP A 62 19.40 -1.75 -3.69
C TRP A 62 18.17 -2.56 -4.04
N THR A 63 18.16 -3.83 -3.65
CA THR A 63 16.96 -4.68 -3.71
C THR A 63 16.58 -5.06 -2.30
N ARG A 64 15.33 -4.79 -1.93
CA ARG A 64 14.74 -5.05 -0.63
C ARG A 64 13.61 -6.04 -0.79
N GLU A 65 13.55 -7.04 0.08
CA GLU A 65 12.51 -8.07 0.06
C GLU A 65 11.77 -8.08 1.41
N PHE A 66 10.44 -8.07 1.32
CA PHE A 66 9.55 -8.09 2.46
C PHE A 66 8.60 -9.28 2.33
N THR A 67 8.31 -9.92 3.45
CA THR A 67 7.21 -10.87 3.54
C THR A 67 6.17 -10.28 4.46
N LEU A 68 4.99 -9.99 3.91
CA LEU A 68 3.84 -9.49 4.64
C LEU A 68 2.87 -10.64 4.88
N ASP A 69 2.34 -10.75 6.10
CA ASP A 69 1.31 -11.73 6.42
C ASP A 69 -0.07 -11.07 6.37
N LEU A 70 -1.03 -11.71 5.71
CA LEU A 70 -2.44 -11.32 5.78
C LEU A 70 -3.28 -12.54 6.12
N ASN A 71 -3.64 -12.69 7.39
CA ASN A 71 -4.40 -13.84 7.90
C ASN A 71 -3.73 -15.19 7.62
N GLY A 72 -2.41 -15.28 7.78
CA GLY A 72 -1.66 -16.52 7.48
C GLY A 72 -1.31 -16.70 6.01
N PHE A 73 -1.64 -15.74 5.14
CA PHE A 73 -1.17 -15.71 3.75
C PHE A 73 0.07 -14.84 3.63
N ALA A 74 1.18 -15.45 3.20
CA ALA A 74 2.41 -14.73 2.90
C ALA A 74 2.34 -14.05 1.52
N VAL A 75 2.50 -12.74 1.51
CA VAL A 75 2.67 -11.91 0.31
C VAL A 75 4.12 -11.42 0.28
N MET A 76 4.84 -11.75 -0.78
CA MET A 76 6.21 -11.28 -0.94
C MET A 76 6.23 -9.99 -1.76
N VAL A 77 6.92 -8.98 -1.26
CA VAL A 77 7.08 -7.69 -1.93
C VAL A 77 8.57 -7.45 -2.14
N THR A 78 8.98 -7.25 -3.37
CA THR A 78 10.34 -6.88 -3.75
C THR A 78 10.33 -5.43 -4.20
N ILE A 79 11.22 -4.62 -3.65
CA ILE A 79 11.43 -3.23 -4.06
C ILE A 79 12.85 -3.12 -4.59
N VAL A 80 12.97 -2.67 -5.84
CA VAL A 80 14.25 -2.30 -6.45
C VAL A 80 14.34 -0.78 -6.42
N ASP A 81 15.26 -0.28 -5.62
CA ASP A 81 15.40 1.15 -5.37
C ASP A 81 15.91 1.85 -6.62
N GLY A 82 15.40 3.06 -6.84
CA GLY A 82 15.87 3.97 -7.86
C GLY A 82 17.23 4.56 -7.49
N ASP A 83 17.96 5.04 -8.50
CA ASP A 83 19.26 5.70 -8.34
C ASP A 83 19.14 7.24 -8.35
N GLY A 84 17.96 7.77 -8.03
CA GLY A 84 17.63 9.19 -8.15
C GLY A 84 17.30 9.67 -9.57
N GLN A 85 17.54 8.84 -10.60
CA GLN A 85 17.13 9.13 -11.99
C GLN A 85 15.99 8.24 -12.47
N LYS A 86 15.78 7.10 -11.82
CA LYS A 86 14.73 6.13 -12.12
C LYS A 86 13.78 5.98 -10.94
N PRO A 87 12.48 5.71 -11.20
CA PRO A 87 11.55 5.35 -10.14
C PRO A 87 11.95 4.04 -9.47
N GLU A 88 11.46 3.82 -8.26
CA GLU A 88 11.57 2.52 -7.61
C GLU A 88 10.63 1.53 -8.30
N MET A 89 11.07 0.29 -8.47
CA MET A 89 10.23 -0.77 -9.00
C MET A 89 9.70 -1.63 -7.86
N VAL A 90 8.38 -1.62 -7.70
CA VAL A 90 7.69 -2.47 -6.73
C VAL A 90 7.15 -3.69 -7.44
N ARG A 91 7.49 -4.87 -6.95
CA ARG A 91 6.96 -6.15 -7.44
C ARG A 91 6.27 -6.89 -6.31
N VAL A 92 5.07 -7.38 -6.58
CA VAL A 92 4.28 -8.15 -5.62
C VAL A 92 4.10 -9.57 -6.14
N THR A 93 4.56 -10.53 -5.34
CA THR A 93 4.33 -11.96 -5.56
C THR A 93 3.28 -12.44 -4.56
N PRO A 94 2.03 -12.67 -5.00
CA PRO A 94 0.97 -13.14 -4.14
C PRO A 94 1.14 -14.63 -3.80
N PRO A 95 0.45 -15.14 -2.77
CA PRO A 95 0.42 -16.56 -2.47
C PRO A 95 -0.23 -17.40 -3.59
N PRO A 96 -0.03 -18.73 -3.62
CA PRO A 96 -0.70 -19.62 -4.56
C PRO A 96 -2.23 -19.48 -4.48
N GLY A 97 -2.89 -19.50 -5.64
CA GLY A 97 -4.34 -19.27 -5.71
C GLY A 97 -4.73 -17.80 -5.88
N TYR A 98 -3.77 -16.89 -6.01
CA TYR A 98 -4.00 -15.45 -6.17
C TYR A 98 -3.14 -14.85 -7.29
N THR A 99 -3.52 -13.68 -7.78
CA THR A 99 -2.80 -12.87 -8.78
C THR A 99 -2.67 -11.43 -8.33
N ALA A 100 -1.58 -10.76 -8.71
CA ALA A 100 -1.36 -9.35 -8.46
C ALA A 100 -1.61 -8.54 -9.73
N ASP A 101 -2.30 -7.40 -9.62
CA ASP A 101 -2.60 -6.49 -10.73
C ASP A 101 -2.37 -5.01 -10.32
N PRO A 102 -1.40 -4.31 -10.93
CA PRO A 102 -0.32 -4.89 -11.73
C PRO A 102 0.65 -5.68 -10.84
N ALA A 103 1.27 -6.75 -11.36
CA ALA A 103 2.26 -7.51 -10.58
C ALA A 103 3.57 -6.73 -10.32
N GLU A 104 3.84 -5.71 -11.14
CA GLU A 104 5.03 -4.88 -11.07
C GLU A 104 4.67 -3.43 -11.45
N LEU A 105 5.14 -2.46 -10.66
CA LEU A 105 4.75 -1.06 -10.77
C LEU A 105 5.94 -0.13 -10.49
N PRO A 106 6.30 0.78 -11.42
CA PRO A 106 7.19 1.89 -11.11
C PRO A 106 6.50 2.89 -10.18
N VAL A 107 7.21 3.36 -9.15
CA VAL A 107 6.72 4.34 -8.18
C VAL A 107 7.70 5.50 -8.08
N GLU A 108 7.24 6.66 -8.54
CA GLU A 108 7.99 7.92 -8.53
C GLU A 108 8.15 8.49 -7.11
N GLU A 109 9.15 9.34 -6.91
CA GLU A 109 9.36 10.02 -5.62
C GLU A 109 8.13 10.80 -5.18
N GLY A 110 7.78 10.67 -3.90
CA GLY A 110 6.64 11.36 -3.30
C GLY A 110 5.29 10.83 -3.74
N THR A 111 5.25 9.70 -4.45
CA THR A 111 4.01 9.06 -4.91
C THR A 111 3.75 7.73 -4.21
N THR A 112 2.51 7.26 -4.33
CA THR A 112 2.09 5.96 -3.81
C THR A 112 1.73 5.04 -4.97
N GLY A 113 2.41 3.90 -5.05
CA GLY A 113 2.03 2.79 -5.91
C GLY A 113 1.07 1.86 -5.18
N VAL A 114 0.06 1.34 -5.89
CA VAL A 114 -0.90 0.38 -5.34
C VAL A 114 -0.98 -0.83 -6.27
N VAL A 115 -0.85 -2.01 -5.68
CA VAL A 115 -1.01 -3.29 -6.35
C VAL A 115 -2.15 -4.06 -5.71
N ALA A 116 -3.16 -4.41 -6.50
CA ALA A 116 -4.28 -5.21 -6.04
C ALA A 116 -3.93 -6.70 -6.11
N ILE A 117 -4.45 -7.50 -5.16
CA ILE A 117 -4.31 -8.96 -5.15
C ILE A 117 -5.71 -9.56 -5.27
N HIS A 118 -5.91 -10.45 -6.23
CA HIS A 118 -7.19 -11.10 -6.55
C HIS A 118 -7.07 -12.61 -6.37
N ALA A 119 -8.16 -13.28 -5.98
CA ALA A 119 -8.20 -14.73 -6.00
C ALA A 119 -8.35 -15.24 -7.45
N LEU A 120 -7.60 -16.28 -7.82
CA LEU A 120 -7.74 -16.97 -9.09
C LEU A 120 -9.13 -17.62 -9.17
N GLY A 121 -9.91 -17.29 -10.20
CA GLY A 121 -11.23 -17.88 -10.46
C GLY A 121 -12.44 -16.98 -10.15
N MET A 122 -12.23 -15.70 -9.84
CA MET A 122 -13.29 -14.68 -9.82
C MET A 122 -13.17 -13.74 -11.04
N SER A 123 -13.36 -14.29 -12.24
CA SER A 123 -13.52 -13.54 -13.49
C SER A 123 -14.95 -13.64 -14.01
#